data_AF-A0A914YE60-F1
#
_entry.id   AF-A0A914YE60-F1
#
_cell.length_a   1.000
_cell.length_b   1.000
_cell.length_c   1.000
_cell.angle_alpha   90.00
_cell.angle_beta   90.00
_cell.angle_gamma   90.00
#
_symmetry.space_group_name_H-M   'P 1'
#
loop_
_entity.id
_entity.type
_entity.pdbx_description
1 polymer ?
#
loop_
_entity_poly.entity_id
_entity_poly.type
_entity_poly.pdbx_seq_one_letter_code
_entity_poly.pdbx_strand_id
1 'polypeptide(L)'
;MSLRAFYKNADLLDINTIYSNDITLMLSTYGVEACHRSIVKEMNNVFGVYGIDVNPRHLTLVADYMTFTGSVAPFSRTAMASSTSSLQKMTFETTMNFMRETLVHGRFTEFYFFVGL
;
A
#
# COMPACT_ATOMS: atom_id res chain seq x y z
N MET A 1 -14.60 -4.35 -15.47
CA MET A 1 -15.90 -5.04 -15.32
C MET A 1 -16.46 -4.68 -13.95
N SER A 2 -17.67 -4.14 -13.83
CA SER A 2 -18.16 -3.59 -12.55
C SER A 2 -18.75 -4.68 -11.66
N LEU A 3 -18.29 -4.80 -10.42
CA LEU A 3 -18.81 -5.79 -9.47
C LEU A 3 -20.31 -5.63 -9.22
N ARG A 4 -20.82 -4.40 -9.33
CA ARG A 4 -22.26 -4.04 -9.25
C ARG A 4 -23.15 -4.79 -10.25
N ALA A 5 -22.62 -5.22 -11.39
CA ALA A 5 -23.39 -5.99 -12.36
C ALA A 5 -23.64 -7.42 -11.89
N PHE A 6 -22.74 -8.00 -11.10
CA PHE A 6 -22.92 -9.35 -10.54
C PHE A 6 -23.98 -9.36 -9.44
N TYR A 7 -24.07 -8.32 -8.61
CA TYR A 7 -25.13 -8.17 -7.62
C TYR A 7 -26.55 -8.16 -8.22
N LYS A 8 -26.71 -7.79 -9.50
CA LYS A 8 -28.00 -7.82 -10.19
C LYS A 8 -28.44 -9.23 -10.60
N ASN A 9 -27.52 -10.19 -10.64
CA ASN A 9 -27.79 -11.59 -10.99
C ASN A 9 -27.55 -12.50 -9.78
N ALA A 10 -27.92 -12.02 -8.59
CA ALA A 10 -27.80 -12.71 -7.30
C ALA A 10 -28.42 -14.11 -7.30
N ASP A 11 -29.45 -14.28 -8.12
CA ASP A 11 -30.28 -15.48 -8.23
C ASP A 11 -29.54 -16.65 -8.86
N LEU A 12 -28.47 -16.36 -9.63
CA LEU A 12 -27.69 -17.35 -10.39
C LEU A 12 -26.26 -17.49 -9.88
N LEU A 13 -25.76 -16.53 -9.11
CA LEU A 13 -24.35 -16.43 -8.71
C LEU A 13 -24.23 -16.27 -7.20
N ASP A 14 -23.30 -17.01 -6.60
CA ASP A 14 -22.94 -16.79 -5.20
C ASP A 14 -22.12 -15.51 -5.07
N ILE A 15 -22.76 -14.48 -4.53
CA ILE A 15 -22.18 -13.14 -4.39
C ILE A 15 -21.03 -13.11 -3.38
N ASN A 16 -21.05 -13.99 -2.37
CA ASN A 16 -20.10 -13.94 -1.26
C ASN A 16 -18.71 -14.47 -1.64
N THR A 17 -18.61 -15.18 -2.76
CA THR A 17 -17.35 -15.78 -3.25
C THR A 17 -16.74 -15.02 -4.43
N ILE A 18 -17.32 -13.89 -4.82
CA ILE A 18 -16.84 -13.09 -5.94
C ILE A 18 -15.48 -12.47 -5.61
N TYR A 19 -14.51 -12.76 -6.48
CA TYR A 19 -13.13 -12.27 -6.39
C TYR A 19 -12.75 -11.49 -7.65
N SER A 20 -11.91 -10.47 -7.48
CA SER A 20 -11.27 -9.76 -8.58
C SER A 20 -9.81 -9.49 -8.25
N ASN A 21 -8.95 -9.51 -9.29
CA ASN A 21 -7.55 -9.12 -9.21
C ASN A 21 -7.37 -7.58 -9.18
N ASP A 22 -8.42 -6.80 -9.42
CA ASP A 22 -8.37 -5.35 -9.29
C ASP A 22 -8.50 -4.95 -7.82
N ILE A 23 -7.37 -4.57 -7.22
CA ILE A 23 -7.25 -4.17 -5.83
C ILE A 23 -8.09 -2.91 -5.51
N THR A 24 -8.20 -1.96 -6.45
CA THR A 24 -8.98 -0.72 -6.26
C THR A 24 -10.49 -1.02 -6.27
N LEU A 25 -10.90 -1.95 -7.13
CA LEU A 25 -12.28 -2.43 -7.16
C LEU A 25 -12.65 -3.15 -5.87
N MET A 26 -11.75 -3.99 -5.34
CA MET A 26 -11.94 -4.70 -4.07
C MET A 26 -12.04 -3.71 -2.90
N LEU A 27 -11.18 -2.69 -2.84
CA LEU A 27 -11.23 -1.64 -1.83
C LEU A 27 -12.57 -0.89 -1.84
N SER A 28 -13.03 -0.48 -3.03
CA SER A 28 -14.28 0.30 -3.17
C SER A 28 -15.55 -0.52 -2.91
N THR A 29 -15.51 -1.85 -3.06
CA THR A 29 -16.69 -2.71 -2.91
C THR A 29 -16.77 -3.40 -1.55
N TYR A 30 -15.65 -3.94 -1.07
CA TYR A 30 -15.59 -4.75 0.16
C TYR A 30 -14.75 -4.11 1.29
N GLY A 31 -14.06 -3.00 1.01
CA GLY A 31 -13.25 -2.30 2.00
C GLY A 31 -11.79 -2.76 2.08
N VAL A 32 -11.07 -2.18 3.04
CA VAL A 32 -9.61 -2.28 3.13
C VAL A 32 -9.12 -3.69 3.50
N GLU A 33 -9.84 -4.42 4.35
CA GLU A 33 -9.47 -5.77 4.75
C GLU A 33 -9.58 -6.81 3.62
N ALA A 34 -10.61 -6.67 2.78
CA ALA A 34 -10.75 -7.51 1.60
C ALA A 34 -9.64 -7.21 0.58
N CYS A 35 -9.34 -5.92 0.40
CA CYS A 35 -8.22 -5.45 -0.41
C CYS A 35 -6.87 -6.01 0.09
N HIS A 36 -6.61 -5.95 1.40
CA HIS A 36 -5.41 -6.52 2.02
C HIS A 36 -5.24 -8.02 1.67
N ARG A 37 -6.31 -8.81 1.83
CA ARG A 37 -6.31 -10.24 1.47
C ARG A 37 -6.06 -10.47 -0.03
N SER A 38 -6.64 -9.63 -0.89
CA SER A 38 -6.39 -9.70 -2.34
C SER A 38 -4.93 -9.42 -2.68
N ILE A 39 -4.29 -8.43 -2.04
CA ILE A 39 -2.85 -8.14 -2.26
C ILE A 39 -2.00 -9.35 -1.89
N VAL A 40 -2.19 -9.92 -0.69
CA VAL A 40 -1.43 -11.10 -0.25
C VAL A 40 -1.63 -12.28 -1.20
N LYS A 41 -2.86 -12.50 -1.68
CA LYS A 41 -3.18 -13.57 -2.64
C LYS A 41 -2.49 -13.36 -3.98
N GLU A 42 -2.55 -12.14 -4.54
CA GLU A 42 -1.89 -11.83 -5.81
C GLU A 42 -0.37 -11.95 -5.72
N MET A 43 0.25 -11.47 -4.64
CA MET A 43 1.70 -11.65 -4.43
C MET A 43 2.09 -13.13 -4.37
N ASN A 44 1.33 -13.94 -3.62
CA ASN A 44 1.55 -15.40 -3.58
C ASN A 44 1.39 -16.04 -4.96
N ASN A 45 0.39 -15.64 -5.73
CA ASN A 45 0.17 -16.16 -7.08
C ASN A 45 1.36 -15.84 -8.00
N VAL A 46 1.91 -14.63 -7.92
CA VAL A 46 3.07 -14.21 -8.71
C VAL A 46 4.30 -15.05 -8.35
N PHE A 47 4.65 -15.15 -7.06
CA PHE A 47 5.82 -15.93 -6.63
C PHE A 47 5.66 -17.43 -6.85
N GLY A 48 4.45 -17.96 -6.68
CA GLY A 48 4.12 -19.37 -6.86
C GLY A 48 4.34 -19.86 -8.29
N VAL A 49 4.05 -19.04 -9.30
CA VAL A 49 4.30 -19.38 -10.72
C VAL A 49 5.80 -19.56 -11.01
N TYR A 50 6.67 -18.87 -10.29
CA TYR A 50 8.13 -18.99 -10.43
C TYR A 50 8.75 -20.03 -9.49
N GLY A 51 7.95 -20.74 -8.68
CA GLY A 51 8.44 -21.72 -7.71
C GLY A 51 9.22 -21.10 -6.54
N ILE A 52 9.01 -19.81 -6.27
CA ILE A 52 9.68 -19.10 -5.18
C ILE A 52 8.79 -19.23 -3.93
N ASP A 53 9.25 -20.00 -2.95
CA ASP A 53 8.57 -20.08 -1.65
C ASP A 53 8.95 -18.87 -0.78
N VAL A 54 7.96 -18.02 -0.51
CA VAL A 54 8.10 -16.84 0.34
C VAL A 54 7.26 -17.03 1.58
N ASN A 55 7.85 -16.83 2.76
CA ASN A 55 7.11 -16.94 4.00
C ASN A 55 5.92 -15.95 4.00
N PRO A 56 4.67 -16.42 4.24
CA PRO A 56 3.48 -15.59 4.23
C PRO A 56 3.54 -14.36 5.14
N ARG A 57 4.36 -14.41 6.20
CA ARG A 57 4.57 -13.27 7.11
C ARG A 57 5.19 -12.06 6.41
N HIS A 58 6.08 -12.27 5.45
CA HIS A 58 6.65 -11.16 4.67
C HIS A 58 5.60 -10.50 3.78
N LEU A 59 4.77 -11.32 3.12
CA LEU A 59 3.72 -10.83 2.23
C LEU A 59 2.64 -10.07 3.01
N THR A 60 2.29 -10.57 4.20
CA THR A 60 1.34 -9.92 5.09
C THR A 60 1.86 -8.57 5.57
N LEU A 61 3.12 -8.50 6.02
CA LEU A 61 3.75 -7.23 6.43
C LEU A 61 3.75 -6.18 5.30
N VAL A 62 4.03 -6.61 4.08
CA VAL A 62 4.01 -5.73 2.91
C VAL A 62 2.60 -5.22 2.64
N ALA A 63 1.61 -6.11 2.68
CA ALA A 63 0.21 -5.74 2.48
C ALA A 63 -0.29 -4.80 3.58
N ASP A 64 0.04 -5.05 4.85
CA ASP A 64 -0.26 -4.18 5.99
C ASP A 64 0.31 -2.77 5.78
N TYR A 65 1.58 -2.68 5.34
CA TYR A 65 2.20 -1.40 5.03
C TYR A 65 1.55 -0.68 3.83
N MET A 66 1.02 -1.43 2.87
CA MET A 66 0.26 -0.82 1.77
C MET A 66 -1.12 -0.32 2.20
N THR A 67 -1.73 -0.89 3.25
CA THR A 67 -3.12 -0.60 3.63
C THR A 67 -3.30 0.16 4.95
N PHE A 68 -2.23 0.47 5.69
CA PHE A 68 -2.31 1.06 7.04
C PHE A 68 -3.09 2.38 7.14
N THR A 69 -3.17 3.15 6.04
CA THR A 69 -3.89 4.44 5.99
C THR A 69 -5.39 4.29 5.73
N GLY A 70 -5.89 3.07 5.54
CA GLY A 70 -7.25 2.80 5.07
C GLY A 70 -7.41 2.94 3.54
N SER A 71 -6.34 3.29 2.83
CA SER A 71 -6.25 3.32 1.37
C SER A 71 -5.05 2.52 0.91
N VAL A 72 -5.02 2.13 -0.36
CA VAL A 72 -3.88 1.40 -0.94
C VAL A 72 -2.79 2.39 -1.33
N ALA A 73 -1.71 2.38 -0.57
CA ALA A 73 -0.50 3.14 -0.83
C ALA A 73 0.53 2.26 -1.58
N PRO A 74 0.86 2.57 -2.85
CA PRO A 74 1.93 1.87 -3.55
C PRO A 74 3.31 2.28 -3.00
N PHE A 75 4.36 1.51 -3.31
CA PHE A 75 5.74 1.91 -3.03
C PHE A 75 6.25 2.90 -4.08
N SER A 76 5.70 4.11 -4.10
CA SER A 76 6.04 5.15 -5.09
C SER A 76 6.39 6.49 -4.43
N ARG A 77 6.96 7.41 -5.22
CA ARG A 77 7.29 8.79 -4.80
C ARG A 77 6.12 9.48 -4.10
N THR A 78 4.93 9.36 -4.68
CA THR A 78 3.71 10.01 -4.19
C THR A 78 3.30 9.48 -2.82
N ALA A 79 3.40 8.16 -2.63
CA ALA A 79 3.12 7.55 -1.34
C ALA A 79 4.19 7.87 -0.30
N MET A 80 5.46 8.00 -0.70
CA MET A 80 6.53 8.36 0.22
C MET A 80 6.53 9.84 0.60
N ALA A 81 5.96 10.71 -0.24
CA ALA A 81 5.75 12.11 0.11
C ALA A 81 4.84 12.28 1.34
N SER A 82 3.93 11.34 1.61
CA SER A 82 3.07 11.35 2.81
C SER A 82 3.75 10.78 4.06
N SER A 83 4.98 10.24 3.96
CA SER A 83 5.73 9.77 5.13
C SER A 83 6.02 10.90 6.11
N THR A 84 6.19 10.57 7.38
CA THR A 84 6.47 11.56 8.44
C THR A 84 7.94 11.96 8.48
N SER A 85 8.84 11.03 8.12
CA SER A 85 10.29 11.25 8.16
C SER A 85 10.77 12.02 6.93
N SER A 86 11.19 13.26 7.13
CA SER A 86 11.85 14.08 6.10
C SER A 86 13.15 13.47 5.60
N LEU A 87 13.94 12.85 6.49
CA LEU A 87 15.19 12.18 6.11
C LEU A 87 14.90 11.00 5.18
N GLN A 88 13.88 10.20 5.49
CA GLN A 88 13.46 9.09 4.62
C GLN A 88 13.11 9.56 3.21
N LYS A 89 12.39 10.70 3.09
CA LYS A 89 12.08 11.32 1.79
C LYS A 89 13.35 11.77 1.05
N MET A 90 14.25 12.44 1.77
CA MET A 90 15.51 12.96 1.23
C MET A 90 16.45 11.85 0.73
N THR A 91 16.51 10.73 1.45
CA THR A 91 17.34 9.56 1.08
C THR A 91 16.76 8.75 -0.05
N PHE A 92 15.44 8.81 -0.27
CA PHE A 92 14.82 8.08 -1.37
C PHE A 92 15.13 8.73 -2.72
N GLU A 93 14.73 9.99 -2.91
CA GLU A 93 15.04 10.75 -4.13
C GLU A 93 14.69 12.25 -3.98
N THR A 94 15.17 13.09 -4.89
CA THR A 94 14.83 14.53 -4.96
C THR A 94 15.17 15.32 -3.68
N THR A 95 16.33 15.03 -3.10
CA THR A 95 16.83 15.57 -1.82
C THR A 95 16.65 17.08 -1.68
N MET A 96 17.06 17.87 -2.68
CA MET A 96 16.99 19.34 -2.63
C MET A 96 15.56 19.86 -2.53
N ASN A 97 14.60 19.20 -3.19
CA ASN A 97 13.20 19.63 -3.13
C ASN A 97 12.61 19.35 -1.75
N PHE A 98 12.82 18.15 -1.20
CA PHE A 98 12.36 17.81 0.15
C PHE A 98 13.08 18.62 1.24
N MET A 99 14.37 18.90 1.06
CA MET A 99 15.13 19.76 1.97
C MET A 99 14.58 21.19 1.98
N ARG A 100 14.33 21.77 0.80
CA ARG A 100 13.72 23.10 0.72
C ARG A 100 12.32 23.12 1.33
N GLU A 101 11.49 22.13 1.02
CA GLU A 101 10.14 22.03 1.57
C GLU A 101 10.17 21.95 3.11
N THR A 102 11.06 21.15 3.67
CA THR A 102 11.16 20.97 5.13
C THR A 102 11.68 22.21 5.85
N LEU A 103 12.64 22.92 5.26
CA LEU A 103 13.12 24.21 5.74
C LEU A 103 12.02 25.28 5.72
N VAL A 104 11.25 25.37 4.63
CA VAL A 104 10.14 26.34 4.49
C VAL A 104 9.00 26.06 5.47
N HIS A 105 8.68 24.78 5.71
CA HIS A 105 7.62 24.39 6.63
C HIS A 105 8.07 24.33 8.10
N GLY A 106 9.33 24.64 8.41
CA GLY A 106 9.88 24.54 9.77
C GLY A 106 9.81 23.13 10.36
N ARG A 107 9.74 22.09 9.52
CA ARG A 107 9.71 20.69 9.96
C ARG A 107 11.13 20.25 10.31
N PHE A 108 11.54 20.55 11.53
CA PHE A 108 12.70 19.93 12.16
C PHE A 108 12.34 18.46 12.42
N THR A 109 12.70 17.56 11.51
CA THR A 109 12.89 16.17 11.93
C THR A 109 13.96 16.19 13.01
N GLU A 110 13.63 15.64 14.18
CA GLU A 110 14.51 15.42 15.34
C GLU A 110 15.95 15.10 14.88
N PHE A 111 16.76 16.13 14.69
CA PHE A 111 18.19 16.05 14.39
C PHE A 111 18.98 15.95 15.70
N TYR A 112 18.34 15.47 16.77
CA TYR A 112 18.89 15.41 18.12
C TYR A 112 19.96 14.33 18.32
N PHE A 113 20.46 13.70 17.24
CA PHE A 113 21.55 12.73 17.35
C PHE A 113 22.90 13.19 16.77
N PHE A 114 23.03 14.39 16.19
CA PHE A 114 24.34 14.80 15.62
C PHE A 114 24.79 16.24 15.87
N VAL A 115 23.98 17.07 16.55
CA VAL A 115 24.40 18.44 16.92
C VAL A 115 24.35 18.66 18.45
N GLY A 116 24.32 17.57 19.20
CA GLY A 116 24.38 17.54 20.66
C GLY A 116 25.59 16.75 21.16
N LEU A 117 26.78 17.08 20.65
CA LEU A 117 28.10 16.77 21.21
C LEU A 117 29.10 17.83 20.73
#